data_AF-U1X0F5-F1
#
_entry.id   AF-U1X0F5-F1
#
_cell.length_a   1.000
_cell.length_b   1.000
_cell.length_c   1.000
_cell.angle_alpha   90.00
_cell.angle_beta   90.00
_cell.angle_gamma   90.00
#
_symmetry.space_group_name_H-M   'P 1'
#
loop_
_entity.id
_entity.type
_entity.pdbx_description
1 polymer ?
#
loop_
_entity_poly.entity_id
_entity_poly.type
_entity_poly.pdbx_seq_one_letter_code
_entity_poly.pdbx_strand_id
1 'polypeptide(L)'
;MSGQHARSLYINTTDPAYYEKLLRCNRHNVRALYHLGRTCEKQGDIQKAQNYYHRAIQVDPHFEAAVGALAILRRRQEAHRQKLALQALREMRRADRRQKGLSLLQTMKAVMVSYLVLLLFIFGVLLR
;
A
#
# COMPACT_ATOMS: atom_id res chain seq x y z
N MET A 1 45.38 22.05 -29.08
CA MET A 1 45.99 20.71 -29.02
C MET A 1 46.00 20.27 -27.56
N SER A 2 44.94 19.61 -27.10
CA SER A 2 44.82 18.14 -27.01
C SER A 2 45.24 17.64 -25.62
N GLY A 3 44.32 17.78 -24.67
CA GLY A 3 44.39 17.18 -23.32
C GLY A 3 43.03 16.68 -22.84
N GLN A 4 42.09 16.42 -23.75
CA GLN A 4 40.74 15.88 -23.46
C GLN A 4 40.70 14.35 -23.38
N HIS A 5 41.80 13.70 -23.05
CA HIS A 5 41.86 12.23 -22.97
C HIS A 5 42.36 11.79 -21.61
N ALA A 6 41.41 11.38 -20.75
CA ALA A 6 41.53 10.36 -19.69
C ALA A 6 40.61 10.57 -18.46
N ARG A 7 39.46 11.26 -18.59
CA ARG A 7 38.30 11.02 -17.68
C ARG A 7 37.45 9.84 -18.16
N SER A 8 38.12 8.84 -18.71
CA SER A 8 37.55 7.62 -19.24
C SER A 8 37.07 6.72 -18.10
N LEU A 9 35.74 6.49 -18.07
CA LEU A 9 35.09 5.26 -17.58
C LEU A 9 34.96 5.02 -16.06
N TYR A 10 34.60 6.03 -15.26
CA TYR A 10 33.71 5.71 -14.13
C TYR A 10 32.29 5.54 -14.69
N ILE A 11 32.00 4.37 -15.25
CA ILE A 11 30.62 3.98 -15.55
C ILE A 11 29.95 3.73 -14.20
N ASN A 12 29.50 4.79 -13.54
CA ASN A 12 28.73 4.64 -12.31
C ASN A 12 27.30 4.23 -12.70
N THR A 13 27.13 2.95 -13.03
CA THR A 13 25.82 2.32 -13.30
C THR A 13 24.89 2.31 -12.09
N THR A 14 25.37 2.81 -10.96
CA THR A 14 24.64 2.94 -9.69
C THR A 14 24.10 4.36 -9.46
N ASP A 15 24.58 5.36 -10.19
CA ASP A 15 24.21 6.77 -10.01
C ASP A 15 23.04 7.15 -10.93
N PRO A 16 21.91 7.65 -10.39
CA PRO A 16 20.81 8.17 -11.19
C PRO A 16 21.24 9.26 -12.18
N ALA A 17 22.20 10.13 -11.80
CA ALA A 17 22.68 11.22 -12.64
C ALA A 17 23.38 10.72 -13.92
N TYR A 18 23.96 9.52 -13.89
CA TYR A 18 24.52 8.87 -15.08
C TYR A 18 23.42 8.53 -16.10
N TYR A 19 22.30 7.96 -15.64
CA TYR A 19 21.18 7.62 -16.51
C TYR A 19 20.42 8.83 -17.01
N GLU A 20 20.34 9.91 -16.23
CA GLU A 20 19.79 11.18 -16.72
C GLU A 20 20.63 11.76 -17.87
N LYS A 21 21.96 11.73 -17.76
CA LYS A 21 22.86 12.15 -18.86
C LYS A 21 22.67 11.26 -20.09
N LEU A 22 22.59 9.94 -19.91
CA LEU A 22 22.30 9.01 -21.01
C LEU A 22 20.98 9.33 -21.71
N LEU A 23 19.93 9.67 -20.95
CA LEU A 23 18.63 10.05 -21.49
C LEU A 23 18.65 11.41 -22.22
N ARG A 24 19.54 12.33 -21.83
CA ARG A 24 19.76 13.58 -22.58
C ARG A 24 20.41 13.32 -23.93
N CYS A 25 21.35 12.38 -24.01
CA CYS A 25 22.01 12.01 -25.27
C CYS A 25 21.12 11.10 -26.14
N ASN A 26 20.41 10.16 -25.53
CA ASN A 26 19.47 9.26 -26.19
C ASN A 26 18.18 9.13 -25.36
N ARG A 27 17.14 9.85 -25.79
CA ARG A 27 15.83 9.90 -25.11
C ARG A 27 15.10 8.56 -25.03
N HIS A 28 15.52 7.59 -25.84
CA HIS A 28 14.93 6.26 -25.94
C HIS A 28 15.88 5.18 -25.41
N ASN A 29 16.87 5.53 -24.58
CA ASN A 29 17.72 4.50 -23.98
C ASN A 29 16.92 3.67 -22.96
N VAL A 30 16.57 2.44 -23.34
CA VAL A 30 15.74 1.51 -22.56
C VAL A 30 16.35 1.21 -21.18
N ARG A 31 17.67 1.00 -21.12
CA ARG A 31 18.38 0.76 -19.85
C ARG A 31 18.30 1.99 -18.94
N ALA A 32 18.51 3.19 -19.48
CA ALA A 32 18.43 4.42 -18.70
C ALA A 32 17.02 4.65 -18.14
N LEU A 33 15.99 4.42 -18.95
CA LEU A 33 14.59 4.47 -18.50
C LEU A 33 14.34 3.47 -17.36
N TYR A 34 14.77 2.22 -17.52
CA TYR A 34 14.64 1.21 -16.48
C TYR A 34 15.36 1.58 -15.18
N HIS A 35 16.61 2.04 -15.25
CA HIS A 35 17.37 2.37 -14.05
C HIS A 35 16.86 3.62 -13.32
N LEU A 36 16.36 4.63 -14.06
CA LEU A 36 15.65 5.74 -13.43
C LEU A 36 14.34 5.29 -12.77
N GLY A 37 13.60 4.38 -13.41
CA GLY A 37 12.42 3.75 -12.81
C GLY A 37 12.75 3.03 -11.50
N ARG A 38 13.85 2.27 -11.47
CA ARG A 38 14.36 1.60 -10.25
C ARG A 38 14.76 2.59 -9.17
N THR A 39 15.34 3.72 -9.53
CA THR A 39 15.68 4.79 -8.59
C THR A 39 14.42 5.40 -7.98
N CYS A 40 13.43 5.76 -8.80
CA CYS A 40 12.15 6.27 -8.30
C CYS A 40 11.44 5.27 -7.40
N GLU A 41 11.47 3.97 -7.74
CA GLU A 41 10.90 2.91 -6.90
C GLU A 41 11.58 2.86 -5.52
N LYS A 42 12.91 2.94 -5.48
CA LYS A 42 13.67 2.99 -4.21
C LYS A 42 13.37 4.23 -3.37
N GLN A 43 13.09 5.36 -4.03
CA GLN A 43 12.72 6.62 -3.37
C GLN A 43 11.25 6.64 -2.90
N GLY A 44 10.47 5.60 -3.21
CA GLY A 44 9.04 5.55 -2.89
C GLY A 44 8.15 6.32 -3.86
N ASP A 45 8.71 6.91 -4.93
CA ASP A 45 7.94 7.57 -5.98
C ASP A 45 7.44 6.54 -7.00
N ILE A 46 6.42 5.79 -6.57
CA ILE A 46 5.89 4.64 -7.31
C ILE A 46 5.27 5.08 -8.65
N GLN A 47 4.66 6.27 -8.72
CA GLN A 47 4.06 6.77 -9.95
C GLN A 47 5.13 7.09 -11.00
N LYS A 48 6.22 7.77 -10.63
CA LYS A 48 7.32 8.01 -11.56
C LYS A 48 8.00 6.72 -11.98
N ALA A 49 8.18 5.77 -11.07
CA ALA A 49 8.72 4.46 -11.39
C ALA A 49 7.89 3.76 -12.49
N GLN A 50 6.57 3.73 -12.33
CA GLN A 50 5.66 3.16 -13.33
C GLN A 50 5.78 3.85 -14.68
N ASN A 51 5.85 5.18 -14.70
CA ASN A 51 5.99 5.93 -15.95
C ASN A 51 7.30 5.57 -16.67
N TYR A 52 8.41 5.53 -15.95
CA TYR A 52 9.71 5.15 -16.54
C TYR A 52 9.72 3.71 -17.07
N TYR A 53 9.15 2.75 -16.33
CA TYR A 53 9.02 1.37 -16.83
C TYR A 53 8.10 1.28 -18.04
N HIS A 54 6.98 2.00 -18.05
CA HIS A 54 6.09 2.05 -19.21
C HIS A 54 6.79 2.61 -20.45
N ARG A 55 7.56 3.70 -20.31
CA ARG A 55 8.35 4.26 -21.41
C ARG A 55 9.42 3.28 -21.90
N ALA A 56 10.06 2.54 -21.00
CA ALA A 56 11.02 1.50 -21.40
C ALA A 56 10.35 0.41 -22.26
N ILE A 57 9.16 -0.05 -21.85
CA ILE A 57 8.36 -1.04 -22.58
C ILE A 57 7.83 -0.50 -23.92
N GLN A 58 7.49 0.79 -23.98
CA GLN A 58 7.06 1.43 -25.24
C GLN A 58 8.19 1.49 -26.27
N VAL A 59 9.43 1.68 -25.83
CA VAL A 59 10.60 1.68 -26.72
C VAL A 59 11.00 0.26 -27.10
N ASP A 60 11.04 -0.65 -26.13
CA ASP A 60 11.33 -2.07 -26.37
C ASP A 60 10.35 -2.95 -25.59
N PRO A 61 9.31 -3.47 -26.26
CA PRO A 61 8.34 -4.38 -25.65
C PRO A 61 8.94 -5.69 -25.12
N HIS A 62 10.12 -6.08 -25.61
CA HIS A 62 10.81 -7.32 -25.23
C HIS A 62 11.84 -7.10 -24.12
N PHE A 63 11.95 -5.87 -23.58
CA PHE A 63 12.85 -5.59 -22.49
C PHE A 63 12.33 -6.16 -21.17
N GLU A 64 12.64 -7.44 -20.93
CA GLU A 64 12.13 -8.26 -19.83
C GLU A 64 12.30 -7.60 -18.45
N ALA A 65 13.40 -6.86 -18.24
CA ALA A 65 13.67 -6.22 -16.96
C ALA A 65 12.63 -5.13 -16.63
N ALA A 66 12.18 -4.32 -17.59
CA ALA A 66 11.13 -3.32 -17.34
C ALA A 66 9.74 -3.97 -17.21
N VAL A 67 9.45 -4.97 -18.04
CA VAL A 67 8.19 -5.74 -17.96
C VAL A 67 8.07 -6.41 -16.59
N GLY A 68 9.11 -7.12 -16.16
CA GLY A 68 9.18 -7.78 -14.87
C GLY A 68 9.08 -6.79 -13.71
N ALA A 69 9.79 -5.66 -13.77
CA ALA A 69 9.72 -4.63 -12.73
C ALA A 69 8.31 -4.03 -12.61
N LEU A 70 7.65 -3.72 -13.73
CA LEU A 70 6.28 -3.22 -13.72
C LEU A 70 5.30 -4.26 -13.17
N ALA A 71 5.46 -5.54 -13.52
CA ALA A 71 4.62 -6.63 -13.03
C ALA A 71 4.76 -6.81 -11.51
N ILE A 72 5.99 -6.81 -10.98
CA ILE A 72 6.26 -6.88 -9.54
C ILE A 72 5.65 -5.68 -8.81
N LEU A 73 5.83 -4.48 -9.37
CA LEU A 73 5.31 -3.25 -8.78
C LEU A 73 3.78 -3.26 -8.68
N ARG A 74 3.09 -3.71 -9.74
CA ARG A 74 1.63 -3.86 -9.75
C ARG A 74 1.15 -4.90 -8.73
N ARG A 75 1.82 -6.06 -8.64
CA ARG A 75 1.49 -7.08 -7.63
C ARG A 75 1.61 -6.54 -6.20
N ARG A 76 2.65 -5.74 -5.92
CA ARG A 76 2.81 -5.09 -4.60
C ARG A 76 1.68 -4.10 -4.31
N GLN A 77 1.30 -3.29 -5.29
CA GLN A 77 0.18 -2.35 -5.15
C GLN A 77 -1.15 -3.08 -4.88
N GLU A 78 -1.42 -4.14 -5.63
CA GLU A 78 -2.62 -4.95 -5.47
C GLU A 78 -2.66 -5.62 -4.09
N ALA A 79 -1.56 -6.25 -3.66
CA ALA A 79 -1.47 -6.85 -2.33
C ALA A 79 -1.67 -5.81 -1.21
N HIS A 80 -1.13 -4.60 -1.37
CA HIS A 80 -1.35 -3.51 -0.43
C HIS A 80 -2.82 -3.09 -0.37
N ARG A 81 -3.48 -2.93 -1.52
CA ARG A 81 -4.92 -2.62 -1.60
C ARG A 81 -5.77 -3.71 -0.96
N GLN A 82 -5.49 -4.98 -1.25
CA GLN A 82 -6.19 -6.11 -0.66
C GLN A 82 -6.04 -6.15 0.86
N LYS A 83 -4.84 -5.87 1.38
CA LYS A 83 -4.60 -5.79 2.82
C LYS A 83 -5.42 -4.68 3.49
N LEU A 84 -5.46 -3.50 2.88
CA LEU A 84 -6.29 -2.39 3.36
C LEU A 84 -7.78 -2.73 3.34
N ALA A 85 -8.26 -3.32 2.24
CA ALA A 85 -9.66 -3.76 2.12
C ALA A 85 -10.03 -4.79 3.20
N LEU A 86 -9.13 -5.75 3.46
CA LEU A 86 -9.32 -6.75 4.51
C LEU A 86 -9.32 -6.13 5.92
N GLN A 87 -8.49 -5.12 6.17
CA GLN A 87 -8.48 -4.38 7.43
C GLN A 87 -9.81 -3.63 7.64
N ALA A 88 -10.26 -2.88 6.63
CA ALA A 88 -11.55 -2.17 6.69
C ALA A 88 -12.72 -3.13 6.94
N LEU A 89 -12.75 -4.28 6.27
CA LEU A 89 -13.77 -5.30 6.49
C LEU A 89 -13.73 -5.88 7.91
N ARG A 90 -12.53 -6.10 8.46
CA ARG A 90 -12.37 -6.59 9.84
C ARG A 90 -12.87 -5.57 10.86
N GLU A 91 -12.63 -4.28 10.62
CA GLU A 91 -13.12 -3.20 11.47
C GLU A 91 -14.64 -3.11 11.46
N MET A 92 -15.27 -3.14 10.27
CA MET A 92 -16.72 -3.18 10.13
C MET A 92 -17.34 -4.38 10.87
N ARG A 93 -16.81 -5.59 10.66
CA ARG A 93 -17.29 -6.79 11.36
C ARG A 93 -17.13 -6.72 12.88
N ARG A 94 -16.11 -6.03 13.38
CA ARG A 94 -15.90 -5.83 14.82
C ARG A 94 -16.90 -4.82 15.39
N ALA A 95 -17.18 -3.74 14.66
CA ALA A 95 -18.20 -2.76 15.04
C ALA A 95 -19.58 -3.43 15.14
N ASP A 96 -19.97 -4.23 14.13
CA ASP A 96 -21.24 -4.96 14.13
C ASP A 96 -21.37 -5.92 15.32
N ARG A 97 -20.30 -6.69 15.63
CA ARG A 97 -20.31 -7.60 16.78
C ARG A 97 -20.39 -6.86 18.11
N ARG A 98 -19.68 -5.73 18.25
CA ARG A 98 -19.76 -4.88 19.44
C ARG A 98 -21.15 -4.30 19.62
N GLN A 99 -21.77 -3.80 18.56
CA GLN A 99 -23.09 -3.20 18.61
C GLN A 99 -24.16 -4.23 19.02
N LYS A 100 -24.16 -5.42 18.39
CA LYS A 100 -25.05 -6.53 18.77
C LYS A 100 -24.83 -6.99 20.22
N GLY A 101 -23.58 -7.03 20.68
CA GLY A 101 -23.24 -7.37 22.06
C GLY A 101 -23.76 -6.34 23.08
N LEU A 102 -23.61 -5.04 22.77
CA LEU A 102 -24.09 -3.95 23.63
C LEU A 102 -25.62 -3.97 23.77
N SER A 103 -26.37 -4.18 22.68
CA SER A 103 -27.84 -4.25 22.72
C SER A 103 -28.33 -5.42 23.57
N LEU A 104 -27.71 -6.60 23.45
CA LEU A 104 -28.07 -7.78 24.25
C LEU A 104 -27.79 -7.55 25.74
N LEU A 105 -26.66 -6.93 26.08
CA LEU A 105 -26.31 -6.63 27.47
C LEU A 105 -27.29 -5.62 28.09
N GLN A 106 -27.72 -4.61 27.33
CA GLN A 106 -28.72 -3.63 27.76
C GLN A 106 -30.06 -4.31 28.04
N THR A 107 -30.53 -5.19 27.14
CA THR A 107 -31.80 -5.90 27.34
C THR A 107 -31.75 -6.83 28.55
N MET A 108 -30.64 -7.56 28.76
CA MET A 108 -30.51 -8.44 29.93
C MET A 108 -30.50 -7.65 31.24
N LYS A 109 -29.80 -6.51 31.29
CA LYS A 109 -29.81 -5.62 32.47
C LYS A 109 -31.22 -5.11 32.78
N ALA A 110 -31.96 -4.66 31.77
CA ALA A 110 -33.33 -4.15 31.95
C ALA A 110 -34.25 -5.23 32.55
N VAL A 111 -34.18 -6.46 32.03
CA VAL A 111 -34.95 -7.60 32.56
C VAL A 111 -34.56 -7.91 34.00
N MET A 112 -33.26 -8.01 34.32
CA MET A 112 -32.79 -8.26 35.68
C MET A 112 -33.27 -7.20 36.69
N VAL A 113 -33.21 -5.92 36.32
CA VAL A 113 -33.69 -4.82 37.17
C VAL A 113 -35.20 -4.92 37.38
N SER A 114 -35.98 -5.16 36.32
CA SER A 114 -37.43 -5.32 36.45
C SER A 114 -37.82 -6.49 37.38
N TYR A 115 -37.11 -7.61 37.30
CA TYR A 115 -37.33 -8.77 38.17
C TYR A 115 -37.00 -8.45 39.62
N LEU A 116 -35.88 -7.76 39.89
CA LEU A 116 -35.48 -7.37 41.25
C LEU A 116 -36.52 -6.44 41.91
N VAL A 117 -37.02 -5.46 41.16
CA VAL A 117 -38.07 -4.53 41.65
C VAL A 117 -39.34 -5.28 42.00
N LEU A 118 -39.75 -6.22 41.14
CA LEU A 118 -40.95 -7.04 41.35
C LEU A 118 -40.80 -7.95 42.57
N LEU A 119 -39.62 -8.55 42.77
CA LEU A 119 -39.30 -9.37 43.94
C LEU A 119 -39.35 -8.55 45.24
N LEU A 120 -38.75 -7.35 45.26
CA LEU A 120 -38.78 -6.45 46.42
C LEU A 120 -40.21 -5.98 46.73
N PHE A 121 -41.02 -5.71 45.72
CA PHE A 121 -42.41 -5.33 45.89
C PHE A 121 -43.23 -6.45 46.54
N ILE A 122 -43.10 -7.69 46.06
CA ILE A 122 -43.77 -8.85 46.65
C ILE A 122 -43.32 -9.05 48.10
N PHE A 123 -42.02 -8.99 48.37
CA PHE A 123 -41.47 -9.17 49.72
C PHE A 123 -41.93 -8.06 50.68
N GLY A 124 -42.00 -6.81 50.21
CA GLY A 124 -42.50 -5.67 50.98
C GLY A 124 -44.00 -5.74 51.28
N VAL A 125 -44.80 -6.36 50.41
CA VAL A 125 -46.22 -6.67 50.68
C VAL A 125 -46.34 -7.82 51.68
N LEU A 126 -45.46 -8.82 51.63
CA LEU A 126 -45.47 -9.96 52.56
C LEU A 126 -45.03 -9.62 53.99
N LEU A 127 -44.20 -8.59 54.15
CA LEU A 127 -43.69 -8.11 55.45
C LEU A 127 -44.58 -7.06 56.12
N ARG A 128 -45.72 -6.72 55.51
CA ARG A 128 -46.66 -5.70 55.99
C ARG A 128 -47.95 -6.34 56.46
#